data_AF-A0A2V6WWZ7-F1
#
_entry.id   AF-A0A2V6WWZ7-F1
#
_cell.length_a   1.000
_cell.length_b   1.000
_cell.length_c   1.000
_cell.angle_alpha   90.00
_cell.angle_beta   90.00
_cell.angle_gamma   90.00
#
_symmetry.space_group_name_H-M   'P 1'
#
loop_
_entity.id
_entity.type
_entity.pdbx_description
1 polymer ?
#
loop_
_entity_poly.entity_id
_entity_poly.type
_entity_poly.pdbx_seq_one_letter_code
_entity_poly.pdbx_strand_id
1 'polypeptide(L)'
;MRSVVAALAALLLVALVVPRTAPAAGGKVTVAHGLSMYGDLKYGPGFTHFEYTAPAPPKGGAVKLAALGTFDSLNPFILKGVAAAGIAELFDTLMVQSADEPFSEYGLLAEAVEVPEDRSWVAYTL
;
A
#
# COMPACT_ATOMS: atom_id res chain seq x y z
N MET A 1 -27.60 58.85 1.09
CA MET A 1 -26.98 58.02 2.16
C MET A 1 -27.70 56.69 2.40
N ARG A 2 -29.04 56.63 2.39
CA ARG A 2 -29.80 55.38 2.61
C ARG A 2 -29.64 54.31 1.51
N SER A 3 -29.51 54.72 0.25
CA SER A 3 -29.35 53.83 -0.91
C SER A 3 -27.97 53.15 -0.98
N VAL A 4 -26.92 53.80 -0.47
CA VAL A 4 -25.55 53.26 -0.44
C VAL A 4 -25.42 52.18 0.64
N VAL A 5 -26.10 52.35 1.78
CA VAL A 5 -26.14 51.36 2.87
C VAL A 5 -26.90 50.09 2.44
N ALA A 6 -27.99 50.22 1.67
CA ALA A 6 -28.73 49.09 1.13
C ALA A 6 -27.91 48.29 0.10
N ALA A 7 -27.14 48.97 -0.76
CA ALA A 7 -26.27 48.32 -1.73
C ALA A 7 -25.08 47.59 -1.07
N LEU A 8 -24.49 48.16 -0.01
CA LEU A 8 -23.45 47.48 0.77
C LEU A 8 -23.99 46.26 1.53
N ALA A 9 -25.19 46.36 2.11
CA ALA A 9 -25.83 45.24 2.81
C ALA A 9 -26.17 44.09 1.85
N ALA A 10 -26.63 44.40 0.63
CA ALA A 10 -26.87 43.40 -0.41
C ALA A 10 -25.57 42.72 -0.88
N LEU A 11 -24.46 43.46 -1.01
CA LEU A 11 -23.15 42.88 -1.34
C LEU A 11 -22.63 41.95 -0.23
N LEU A 12 -22.87 42.31 1.04
CA LEU A 12 -22.46 41.50 2.19
C LEU A 12 -23.28 40.19 2.29
N LEU A 13 -24.56 40.22 1.92
CA LEU A 13 -25.43 39.05 1.88
C LEU A 13 -25.09 38.10 0.72
N VAL A 14 -24.67 38.63 -0.44
CA VAL A 14 -24.22 37.79 -1.57
C VAL A 14 -22.90 37.07 -1.24
N ALA A 15 -22.00 37.70 -0.47
CA ALA A 15 -20.75 37.07 -0.03
C ALA A 15 -20.94 35.91 0.97
N LEU A 16 -22.10 35.82 1.65
CA LEU A 16 -22.41 34.71 2.57
C LEU A 16 -23.03 33.49 1.89
N VAL A 17 -23.59 33.63 0.69
CA VAL A 17 -24.32 32.55 -0.02
C VAL A 17 -23.46 31.84 -1.07
N VAL A 18 -22.22 32.29 -1.30
CA VAL A 18 -21.28 31.56 -2.16
C VAL A 18 -20.98 30.21 -1.51
N PRO A 19 -21.31 29.07 -2.16
CA PRO A 19 -20.95 27.77 -1.65
C PRO A 19 -19.43 27.71 -1.56
N ARG A 20 -18.91 27.68 -0.34
CA ARG A 20 -17.50 27.38 -0.10
C ARG A 20 -17.33 25.90 -0.39
N THR A 21 -16.92 25.55 -1.60
CA THR A 21 -16.33 24.24 -1.85
C THR A 21 -15.08 24.18 -0.98
N ALA A 22 -15.20 23.52 0.18
CA ALA A 22 -14.04 23.17 0.97
C ALA A 22 -13.11 22.40 0.02
N PRO A 23 -11.81 22.77 -0.10
CA PRO A 23 -10.87 21.86 -0.72
C PRO A 23 -11.04 20.53 0.01
N ALA A 24 -11.24 19.45 -0.74
CA ALA A 24 -11.10 18.11 -0.19
C ALA A 24 -9.82 18.12 0.63
N ALA A 25 -9.88 17.63 1.87
CA ALA A 25 -8.73 17.57 2.76
C ALA A 25 -7.66 16.71 2.07
N GLY A 26 -6.85 17.35 1.24
CA GLY A 26 -5.68 16.77 0.61
C GLY A 26 -4.62 16.72 1.69
N GLY A 27 -4.80 15.77 2.61
CA GLY A 27 -3.74 15.39 3.54
C GLY A 27 -2.48 15.06 2.74
N LYS A 28 -1.32 15.24 3.37
CA LYS A 28 -0.05 14.87 2.73
C LYS A 28 -0.12 13.40 2.30
N VAL A 29 0.09 13.17 1.01
CA VAL A 29 0.18 11.83 0.42
C VAL A 29 1.65 11.46 0.37
N THR A 30 1.97 10.27 0.88
CA THR A 30 3.30 9.69 0.76
C THR A 30 3.32 8.73 -0.41
N VAL A 31 4.17 8.99 -1.40
CA VAL A 31 4.48 8.07 -2.51
C VAL A 31 5.82 7.43 -2.21
N ALA A 32 5.89 6.11 -2.13
CA ALA A 32 7.10 5.38 -1.74
C ALA A 32 7.24 4.03 -2.46
N HIS A 33 8.46 3.48 -2.45
CA HIS A 33 8.79 2.13 -2.93
C HIS A 33 8.47 1.02 -1.91
N GLY A 34 8.06 1.42 -0.70
CA GLY A 34 7.78 0.55 0.43
C GLY A 34 6.89 1.25 1.45
N LEU A 35 6.33 0.49 2.39
CA LEU A 35 5.51 0.99 3.48
C LEU A 35 5.96 0.34 4.79
N SER A 36 6.14 1.14 5.84
CA SER A 36 6.37 0.63 7.19
C SER A 36 5.24 1.06 8.11
N MET A 37 4.84 0.16 9.01
CA MET A 37 3.88 0.50 10.06
C MET A 37 4.44 1.53 11.05
N TYR A 38 5.76 1.52 11.28
CA TYR A 38 6.40 2.23 12.41
C TYR A 38 7.31 3.41 12.01
N GLY A 39 7.42 3.73 10.72
CA GLY A 39 8.17 4.90 10.26
C GLY A 39 9.12 4.58 9.12
N ASP A 40 10.42 4.68 9.37
CA ASP A 40 11.43 4.59 8.34
C ASP A 40 11.62 3.15 7.84
N LEU A 41 11.92 3.02 6.55
CA LEU A 41 12.29 1.77 5.90
C LEU A 41 13.79 1.55 6.03
N LYS A 42 14.22 0.32 6.33
CA LYS A 42 15.64 -0.04 6.32
C LYS A 42 16.25 0.10 4.92
N TYR A 43 15.55 -0.37 3.89
CA TYR A 43 16.05 -0.38 2.52
C TYR A 43 15.58 0.85 1.74
N GLY A 44 16.53 1.63 1.21
CA GLY A 44 16.23 2.79 0.35
C GLY A 44 15.77 2.38 -1.05
N PRO A 45 15.24 3.30 -1.87
CA PRO A 45 14.58 3.01 -3.16
C PRO A 45 15.48 2.36 -4.23
N GLY A 46 16.80 2.37 -4.05
CA GLY A 46 17.76 1.75 -4.98
C GLY A 46 18.37 0.44 -4.48
N PHE A 47 17.85 -0.16 -3.41
CA PHE A 47 18.35 -1.45 -2.94
C PHE A 47 18.10 -2.54 -4.00
N THR A 48 19.04 -3.48 -4.11
CA THR A 48 19.00 -4.52 -5.16
C THR A 48 18.58 -5.89 -4.63
N HIS A 49 18.67 -6.09 -3.32
CA HIS A 49 18.34 -7.33 -2.63
C HIS A 49 18.23 -7.06 -1.14
N PHE A 50 17.46 -7.89 -0.42
CA PHE A 50 17.47 -7.86 1.04
C PHE A 50 18.82 -8.36 1.58
N GLU A 51 19.32 -7.78 2.67
CA GLU A 51 20.64 -8.09 3.26
C GLU A 51 20.78 -9.56 3.69
N TYR A 52 19.67 -10.22 4.01
CA TYR A 52 19.65 -11.63 4.38
C TYR A 52 19.65 -12.59 3.17
N THR A 53 19.76 -12.07 1.95
CA THR A 53 19.81 -12.87 0.72
C THR A 53 21.20 -12.84 0.10
N ALA A 54 21.62 -13.95 -0.49
CA ALA A 54 22.85 -13.98 -1.28
C ALA A 54 22.62 -13.24 -2.61
N PRO A 55 23.49 -12.30 -3.02
CA PRO A 55 23.29 -11.52 -4.26
C PRO A 55 23.43 -12.36 -5.54
N ALA A 56 24.17 -13.47 -5.51
CA ALA A 56 24.36 -14.37 -6.65
C ALA A 56 24.18 -15.83 -6.21
N PRO A 57 22.95 -16.26 -5.88
CA PRO A 57 22.70 -17.63 -5.47
C PRO A 57 22.84 -18.55 -6.70
N PRO A 58 23.40 -19.76 -6.55
CA PRO A 58 23.46 -20.73 -7.64
C PRO A 58 22.05 -20.98 -8.17
N LYS A 59 21.89 -20.90 -9.50
CA LYS A 59 20.59 -21.07 -10.16
C LYS A 59 20.45 -22.50 -10.68
N GLY A 60 19.25 -23.04 -10.60
CA GLY A 60 18.90 -24.39 -11.06
C GLY A 60 18.97 -25.46 -9.96
N GLY A 61 18.85 -26.72 -10.36
CA GLY A 61 18.73 -27.86 -9.46
C GLY A 61 17.28 -28.17 -9.07
N ALA A 62 17.10 -29.15 -8.18
CA ALA A 62 15.80 -29.55 -7.67
C ALA A 62 15.85 -29.67 -6.14
N VAL A 63 14.89 -29.03 -5.47
CA VAL A 63 14.67 -29.17 -4.03
C VAL A 63 13.47 -30.10 -3.83
N LYS A 64 13.65 -31.13 -2.99
CA LYS A 64 12.57 -32.04 -2.59
C LYS A 64 12.31 -31.85 -1.10
N LEU A 65 11.17 -31.27 -0.77
CA LEU A 65 10.74 -31.02 0.61
C LEU A 65 9.65 -32.03 0.99
N ALA A 66 9.67 -32.49 2.24
CA ALA A 66 8.60 -33.30 2.80
C ALA A 66 7.54 -32.39 3.44
N ALA A 67 6.28 -32.80 3.36
CA ALA A 67 5.17 -32.19 4.08
C ALA A 67 4.43 -33.26 4.88
N LEU A 68 3.97 -32.90 6.08
CA LEU A 68 3.18 -33.80 6.94
C LEU A 68 1.70 -33.69 6.57
N GLY A 69 1.02 -34.84 6.42
CA GLY A 69 -0.41 -34.89 6.09
C GLY A 69 -0.71 -35.19 4.62
N THR A 70 -1.90 -34.78 4.16
CA THR A 70 -2.37 -34.90 2.76
C THR A 70 -3.04 -33.58 2.34
N PHE A 71 -3.31 -33.42 1.04
CA PHE A 71 -4.11 -32.32 0.50
C PHE A 71 -5.27 -32.87 -0.34
N ASP A 72 -6.32 -32.07 -0.50
CA ASP A 72 -7.45 -32.34 -1.38
C ASP A 72 -7.89 -31.12 -2.22
N SER A 73 -7.23 -29.97 -2.05
CA SER A 73 -7.47 -28.73 -2.79
C SER A 73 -6.17 -28.05 -3.25
N LEU A 74 -6.23 -27.44 -4.44
CA LEU A 74 -5.18 -26.55 -4.97
C LEU A 74 -5.56 -25.07 -4.87
N ASN A 75 -6.69 -24.74 -4.24
CA ASN A 75 -7.09 -23.37 -3.96
C ASN A 75 -6.88 -23.08 -2.45
N PRO A 76 -5.91 -22.23 -2.08
CA PRO A 76 -5.64 -21.90 -0.67
C PRO A 76 -6.61 -20.87 -0.07
N PHE A 77 -7.54 -20.31 -0.85
CA PHE A 77 -8.39 -19.17 -0.44
C PHE A 77 -9.83 -19.55 -0.07
N ILE A 78 -10.11 -20.85 0.07
CA ILE A 78 -11.45 -21.36 0.42
C ILE A 78 -11.50 -21.85 1.86
N LEU A 79 -12.69 -21.80 2.47
CA LEU A 79 -12.90 -22.19 3.86
C LEU A 79 -12.79 -23.70 4.11
N LYS A 80 -13.03 -24.54 3.08
CA LYS A 80 -13.12 -26.00 3.21
C LYS A 80 -12.13 -26.69 2.28
N GLY A 81 -11.46 -27.70 2.82
CA GLY A 81 -10.41 -28.47 2.14
C GLY A 81 -9.07 -28.26 2.82
N VAL A 82 -8.09 -29.09 2.47
CA VAL A 82 -6.71 -28.98 2.91
C VAL A 82 -5.88 -28.58 1.70
N ALA A 83 -5.33 -27.36 1.74
CA ALA A 83 -4.50 -26.82 0.68
C ALA A 83 -3.17 -27.58 0.55
N ALA A 84 -2.70 -27.77 -0.69
CA ALA A 84 -1.40 -28.38 -0.94
C ALA A 84 -0.25 -27.54 -0.32
N ALA A 85 0.72 -28.21 0.30
CA ALA A 85 1.91 -27.55 0.83
C ALA A 85 2.66 -26.82 -0.31
N GLY A 86 3.06 -25.57 -0.06
CA GLY A 86 3.76 -24.73 -1.05
C GLY A 86 2.87 -24.15 -2.15
N ILE A 87 1.55 -24.39 -2.15
CA ILE A 87 0.65 -23.85 -3.18
C ILE A 87 0.63 -22.31 -3.22
N ALA A 88 0.93 -21.66 -2.10
CA ALA A 88 1.01 -20.21 -1.99
C ALA A 88 2.11 -19.59 -2.88
N GLU A 89 3.18 -20.33 -3.18
CA GLU A 89 4.30 -19.88 -4.03
C GLU A 89 3.91 -19.66 -5.50
N LEU A 90 2.69 -20.07 -5.90
CA LEU A 90 2.14 -19.81 -7.23
C LEU A 90 1.43 -18.45 -7.35
N PHE A 91 1.28 -17.72 -6.24
CA PHE A 91 0.56 -16.46 -6.17
C PHE A 91 1.48 -15.36 -5.65
N ASP A 92 1.37 -14.18 -6.26
CA ASP A 92 2.09 -12.98 -5.81
C ASP A 92 1.16 -11.99 -5.11
N THR A 93 1.74 -11.21 -4.21
CA THR A 93 1.12 -10.06 -3.54
C THR A 93 1.52 -8.75 -4.23
N LEU A 94 0.85 -7.64 -3.89
CA LEU A 94 1.25 -6.33 -4.41
C LEU A 94 2.63 -5.90 -3.87
N MET A 95 2.89 -6.18 -2.59
CA MET A 95 4.13 -5.88 -1.90
C MET A 95 4.58 -7.09 -1.09
N VAL A 96 5.87 -7.20 -0.79
CA VAL A 96 6.48 -8.30 -0.04
C VAL A 96 7.05 -7.81 1.29
N GLN A 97 6.78 -8.53 2.37
CA GLN A 97 7.29 -8.22 3.70
C GLN A 97 8.78 -8.54 3.81
N SER A 98 9.56 -7.63 4.42
CA SER A 98 10.94 -7.94 4.78
C SER A 98 11.02 -8.83 6.03
N ALA A 99 11.87 -9.86 6.00
CA ALA A 99 12.05 -10.79 7.12
C ALA A 99 12.94 -10.24 8.26
N ASP A 100 13.64 -9.13 8.03
CA ASP A 100 14.53 -8.49 9.00
C ASP A 100 14.02 -7.13 9.51
N GLU A 101 12.73 -6.84 9.26
CA GLU A 101 12.02 -5.68 9.78
C GLU A 101 10.69 -6.11 10.44
N PRO A 102 10.19 -5.40 11.47
CA PRO A 102 8.99 -5.83 12.19
C PRO A 102 7.73 -5.85 11.33
N PHE A 103 7.46 -4.76 10.60
CA PHE A 103 6.28 -4.63 9.76
C PHE A 103 6.53 -3.60 8.65
N SER A 104 7.42 -3.98 7.74
CA SER A 104 7.77 -3.21 6.54
C SER A 104 7.56 -4.09 5.30
N GLU A 105 6.96 -3.51 4.26
CA GLU A 105 6.76 -4.13 2.95
C GLU A 105 7.41 -3.30 1.86
N TYR A 106 7.90 -3.97 0.81
CA TYR A 106 8.55 -3.37 -0.36
C TYR A 106 7.85 -3.83 -1.63
N GLY A 107 7.97 -3.07 -2.73
CA GLY A 107 7.34 -3.41 -4.00
C GLY A 107 7.63 -4.85 -4.46
N LEU A 108 6.58 -5.55 -4.91
CA LEU A 108 6.67 -6.88 -5.56
C LEU A 108 6.02 -6.81 -6.95
N LEU A 109 4.70 -6.92 -7.04
CA LEU A 109 3.97 -6.60 -8.27
C LEU A 109 3.73 -5.10 -8.42
N ALA A 110 3.64 -4.36 -7.32
CA ALA A 110 3.52 -2.92 -7.33
C ALA A 110 4.90 -2.26 -7.32
N GLU A 111 5.14 -1.36 -8.26
CA GLU A 111 6.33 -0.51 -8.34
C GLU A 111 6.30 0.60 -7.29
N ALA A 112 5.11 1.10 -6.94
CA ALA A 112 4.94 2.18 -5.96
C ALA A 112 3.64 2.06 -5.16
N VAL A 113 3.65 2.60 -3.95
CA VAL A 113 2.49 2.73 -3.06
C VAL A 113 2.26 4.18 -2.68
N GLU A 114 1.00 4.61 -2.71
CA GLU A 114 0.55 5.94 -2.28
C GLU A 114 -0.43 5.82 -1.11
N VAL A 115 -0.13 6.51 0.00
CA VAL A 115 -0.97 6.48 1.21
C VAL A 115 -1.06 7.89 1.82
N PRO A 116 -2.26 8.41 2.14
CA PRO A 116 -2.44 9.64 2.90
C PRO A 116 -2.09 9.43 4.38
N GLU A 117 -1.76 10.50 5.11
CA GLU A 117 -1.44 10.44 6.55
C GLU A 117 -2.52 9.74 7.41
N ASP A 118 -3.80 9.90 7.06
CA ASP A 118 -4.92 9.27 7.76
C ASP A 118 -5.19 7.80 7.35
N ARG A 119 -4.44 7.30 6.36
CA ARG A 119 -4.56 5.95 5.76
C ARG A 119 -5.97 5.61 5.28
N SER A 120 -6.76 6.63 4.90
CA SER A 120 -8.15 6.46 4.43
C SER A 120 -8.28 5.73 3.09
N TRP A 121 -7.20 5.70 2.30
CA TRP A 121 -7.11 4.95 1.05
C TRP A 121 -5.66 4.49 0.82
N VAL A 122 -5.48 3.59 -0.15
CA VAL A 122 -4.17 3.22 -0.69
C VAL A 122 -4.29 3.06 -2.20
N ALA A 123 -3.32 3.56 -2.94
CA ALA A 123 -3.20 3.32 -4.38
C ALA A 123 -1.87 2.64 -4.68
N TYR A 124 -1.90 1.71 -5.63
CA TYR A 124 -0.72 0.97 -6.08
C TYR A 124 -0.51 1.26 -7.56
N THR A 125 0.74 1.55 -7.93
CA THR A 125 1.17 1.56 -9.33
C THR A 125 1.82 0.22 -9.64
N LEU A 126 1.37 -0.45 -10.70
CA LEU A 126 1.92 -1.72 -11.19
C LEU A 126 2.98 -1.50 -12.26
#